data_AF-A0A3D8IZD7-F1
#
_entry.id   AF-A0A3D8IZD7-F1
#
_cell.length_a   1.000
_cell.length_b   1.000
_cell.length_c   1.000
_cell.angle_alpha   90.00
_cell.angle_beta   90.00
_cell.angle_gamma   90.00
#
_symmetry.space_group_name_H-M   'P 1'
#
loop_
_entity.id
_entity.type
_entity.pdbx_description
1 polymer ?
#
loop_
_entity_poly.entity_id
_entity_poly.type
_entity_poly.pdbx_seq_one_letter_code
_entity_poly.pdbx_strand_id
1 'polypeptide(L)'
;MSGKEWLELNEFIEQTQYSKSQIAKLVKSKEIEAKNVKGELYLRVVATPPVPSGEEQMFQESIQKILEIHSKLTIAKDEVISAYKSENEFLKNTIASMQETYKQEKQLIEFLRQELEKNREEIEAMKRKYRLMWDKVSKNESSK
;
A
#
# COMPACT_ATOMS: atom_id res chain seq x y z
N MET A 1 4.79 -39.92 -53.55
CA MET A 1 5.36 -38.85 -54.38
C MET A 1 4.24 -37.87 -54.70
N SER A 2 4.23 -36.70 -54.07
CA SER A 2 3.44 -35.54 -54.49
C SER A 2 4.35 -34.33 -54.40
N GLY A 3 4.34 -33.53 -55.46
CA GLY A 3 5.30 -32.47 -55.73
C GLY A 3 5.33 -31.40 -54.64
N LYS A 4 6.55 -31.00 -54.27
CA LYS A 4 6.80 -29.79 -53.47
C LYS A 4 6.56 -28.58 -54.38
N GLU A 5 5.34 -28.08 -54.41
CA GLU A 5 4.97 -26.91 -55.21
C GLU A 5 5.45 -25.62 -54.54
N TRP A 6 6.03 -24.74 -55.36
CA TRP A 6 6.42 -23.40 -54.97
C TRP A 6 5.21 -22.49 -55.16
N LEU A 7 4.76 -21.78 -54.12
CA LEU A 7 3.57 -20.94 -54.16
C LEU A 7 3.95 -19.46 -54.33
N GLU A 8 3.14 -18.73 -55.09
CA GLU A 8 3.26 -17.27 -55.23
C GLU A 8 2.89 -16.57 -53.92
N LEU A 9 3.49 -15.41 -53.68
CA LEU A 9 3.32 -14.67 -52.42
C LEU A 9 1.85 -14.32 -52.11
N ASN A 10 1.00 -14.11 -53.13
CA ASN A 10 -0.42 -13.82 -52.92
C ASN A 10 -1.21 -15.09 -52.57
N GLU A 11 -1.00 -16.19 -53.29
CA GLU A 11 -1.61 -17.50 -52.99
C GLU A 11 -1.19 -18.01 -51.61
N PHE A 12 0.07 -17.77 -51.22
CA PHE A 12 0.58 -18.15 -49.92
C PHE A 12 -0.08 -17.37 -48.77
N ILE A 13 -0.39 -16.08 -48.96
CA ILE A 13 -1.10 -15.27 -47.96
C ILE A 13 -2.55 -15.74 -47.81
N GLU A 14 -3.23 -16.06 -48.91
CA GLU A 14 -4.60 -16.57 -48.87
C GLU A 14 -4.69 -17.92 -48.17
N GLN A 15 -3.72 -18.80 -48.40
CA GLN A 15 -3.73 -20.15 -47.84
C GLN A 15 -3.28 -20.21 -46.37
N THR A 16 -2.39 -19.31 -45.95
CA THR A 16 -1.81 -19.33 -44.59
C THR A 16 -2.32 -18.23 -43.66
N GLN A 17 -3.07 -17.26 -44.19
CA GLN A 17 -3.55 -16.07 -43.49
C GLN A 17 -2.44 -15.22 -42.81
N TYR A 18 -1.17 -15.46 -43.12
CA TYR A 18 -0.07 -14.67 -42.58
C TYR A 18 0.05 -13.33 -43.30
N SER A 19 0.25 -12.27 -42.52
CA SER A 19 0.52 -10.94 -43.06
C SER A 19 1.93 -10.86 -43.67
N LYS A 20 2.12 -9.99 -44.67
CA LYS A 20 3.41 -9.76 -45.34
C LYS A 20 4.56 -9.47 -44.37
N SER A 21 4.27 -8.86 -43.21
CA SER A 21 5.24 -8.56 -42.16
C SER A 21 5.67 -9.80 -41.35
N GLN A 22 4.79 -10.78 -41.17
CA GLN A 22 5.10 -12.06 -40.52
C GLN A 22 5.92 -12.94 -41.45
N ILE A 23 5.60 -12.97 -42.74
CA ILE A 23 6.37 -13.71 -43.76
C ILE A 23 7.82 -13.18 -43.83
N ALA A 24 8.03 -11.86 -43.79
CA ALA A 24 9.37 -11.28 -43.77
C ALA A 24 10.19 -11.65 -42.52
N LYS A 25 9.54 -11.86 -41.37
CA LYS A 25 10.19 -12.35 -40.15
C LYS A 25 10.54 -13.84 -40.25
N LEU A 26 9.64 -14.64 -40.84
CA LEU A 26 9.80 -16.08 -41.03
C LEU A 26 10.86 -16.45 -42.10
N VAL A 27 11.06 -15.58 -43.10
CA VAL A 27 12.18 -15.70 -44.04
C VAL A 27 13.50 -15.37 -43.34
N LYS A 28 13.52 -14.39 -42.42
CA LYS A 28 14.71 -14.07 -41.62
C LYS A 28 15.08 -15.17 -40.62
N SER A 29 14.10 -15.89 -40.06
CA SER A 29 14.33 -17.04 -39.19
C SER A 29 14.77 -18.31 -39.94
N LYS A 30 14.88 -18.28 -41.27
CA LYS A 30 15.19 -19.43 -42.17
C LYS A 30 14.15 -20.56 -42.15
N GLU A 31 12.94 -20.31 -41.67
CA GLU A 31 11.85 -21.32 -41.64
C GLU A 31 11.12 -21.42 -43.00
N ILE A 32 11.27 -20.41 -43.86
CA ILE A 32 10.71 -20.37 -45.21
C ILE A 32 11.84 -20.11 -46.22
N GLU A 33 11.97 -20.97 -47.22
CA GLU A 33 12.84 -20.78 -48.37
C GLU A 33 12.16 -19.80 -49.34
N ALA A 34 12.74 -18.62 -49.51
CA ALA A 34 12.31 -17.65 -50.51
C ALA A 34 13.21 -17.76 -51.74
N LYS A 35 12.61 -17.97 -52.92
CA LYS A 35 13.31 -17.96 -54.19
C LYS A 35 12.78 -16.81 -55.05
N ASN A 36 13.68 -15.89 -55.41
CA ASN A 36 13.36 -14.81 -56.36
C ASN A 36 13.75 -15.27 -57.77
N VAL A 37 12.78 -15.34 -58.67
CA VAL A 37 13.02 -15.59 -60.08
C VAL A 37 12.35 -14.47 -60.86
N LYS A 38 13.13 -13.73 -61.65
CA LYS A 38 12.64 -12.67 -62.57
C LYS A 38 11.72 -11.61 -61.92
N GLY A 39 11.91 -11.28 -60.64
CA GLY A 39 11.15 -10.24 -59.95
C GLY A 39 9.92 -10.72 -59.18
N GLU A 40 9.61 -12.02 -59.24
CA GLU A 40 8.49 -12.64 -58.51
C GLU A 40 9.03 -13.54 -57.39
N LEU A 41 8.43 -13.39 -56.20
CA LEU A 41 8.84 -14.07 -54.97
C LEU A 41 8.01 -15.35 -54.78
N TYR A 42 8.69 -16.49 -54.87
CA TYR A 42 8.11 -17.79 -54.55
C TYR A 42 8.55 -18.23 -53.16
N LEU A 43 7.60 -18.65 -52.33
CA LEU A 43 7.85 -19.05 -50.94
C LEU A 43 7.59 -20.55 -50.79
N ARG A 44 8.48 -21.23 -50.07
CA ARG A 44 8.34 -22.63 -49.72
C ARG A 44 8.53 -22.80 -48.21
N VAL A 45 7.51 -23.31 -47.54
CA VAL A 45 7.57 -23.66 -46.12
C VAL A 45 8.50 -24.86 -45.96
N VAL A 46 9.60 -24.70 -45.23
CA VAL A 46 10.55 -25.78 -44.92
C VAL A 46 10.10 -26.53 -43.67
N ALA A 47 9.48 -25.80 -42.74
CA ALA A 47 8.75 -26.35 -41.61
C ALA A 47 7.55 -25.44 -41.36
N THR A 48 6.35 -26.02 -41.26
CA THR A 48 5.21 -25.30 -40.68
C THR A 48 5.64 -24.82 -39.30
N PRO A 49 5.65 -23.50 -39.02
CA PRO A 49 5.85 -23.04 -37.66
C PRO A 49 4.77 -23.73 -36.79
N PRO A 50 5.10 -24.24 -35.60
CA PRO A 50 4.09 -24.82 -34.74
C PRO A 50 3.10 -23.71 -34.42
N VAL A 51 1.91 -23.79 -35.03
CA VAL A 51 0.75 -23.06 -34.56
C VAL A 51 0.53 -23.62 -33.15
N PRO A 52 0.63 -22.81 -32.08
CA PRO A 52 0.37 -23.31 -30.74
C PRO A 52 -1.01 -23.95 -30.78
N SER A 53 -1.10 -25.19 -30.32
CA SER A 53 -2.38 -25.87 -30.21
C SER A 53 -3.30 -25.00 -29.33
N GLY A 54 -4.62 -25.04 -29.54
CA GLY A 54 -5.55 -24.26 -28.72
C GLY A 54 -5.36 -24.50 -27.21
N GLU A 55 -4.86 -25.69 -26.83
CA GLU A 55 -4.49 -26.04 -25.47
C GLU A 55 -3.25 -25.28 -24.94
N GLU A 56 -2.19 -25.14 -25.75
CA GLU A 56 -1.00 -24.35 -25.37
C GLU A 56 -1.33 -22.86 -25.21
N GLN A 57 -2.22 -22.33 -26.07
CA GLN A 57 -2.67 -20.96 -25.98
C GLN A 57 -3.53 -20.71 -24.73
N MET A 58 -4.49 -21.60 -24.44
CA MET A 58 -5.26 -21.52 -23.19
C MET A 58 -4.39 -21.69 -21.93
N PHE A 59 -3.34 -22.51 -22.00
CA PHE A 59 -2.39 -22.67 -20.90
C PHE A 59 -1.58 -21.40 -20.66
N GLN A 60 -1.09 -20.74 -21.71
CA GLN A 60 -0.39 -19.46 -21.58
C GLN A 60 -1.30 -18.35 -21.03
N GLU A 61 -2.54 -18.25 -21.52
CA GLU A 61 -3.53 -17.31 -21.00
C GLU A 61 -3.85 -17.57 -19.52
N SER A 62 -3.93 -18.85 -19.13
CA SER A 62 -4.15 -19.25 -17.74
C SER A 62 -2.97 -18.87 -16.84
N ILE A 63 -1.73 -19.12 -17.27
CA ILE A 63 -0.52 -18.69 -16.55
C ILE A 63 -0.50 -17.18 -16.41
N GLN A 64 -0.79 -16.44 -17.48
CA GLN A 64 -0.82 -14.99 -17.46
C GLN A 64 -1.86 -14.46 -16.46
N LYS A 65 -3.04 -15.07 -16.42
CA LYS A 65 -4.10 -14.72 -15.47
C LYS A 65 -3.71 -15.04 -14.03
N ILE A 66 -3.06 -16.18 -13.78
CA ILE A 66 -2.56 -16.54 -12.44
C ILE A 66 -1.51 -15.51 -11.98
N LEU A 67 -0.57 -15.12 -12.84
CA LEU A 67 0.43 -14.11 -12.54
C LEU A 67 -0.20 -12.75 -12.25
N GLU A 68 -1.21 -12.35 -13.03
CA GLU A 68 -1.95 -11.12 -12.81
C GLU A 68 -2.66 -11.11 -11.45
N ILE A 69 -3.32 -12.21 -11.09
CA ILE A 69 -4.00 -12.36 -9.79
C ILE A 69 -2.98 -12.33 -8.65
N HIS A 70 -1.86 -13.04 -8.78
CA HIS A 70 -0.80 -13.03 -7.76
C HIS A 70 -0.19 -11.64 -7.57
N SER A 71 0.02 -10.89 -8.65
CA SER A 71 0.49 -9.51 -8.59
C SER A 71 -0.50 -8.64 -7.83
N LYS A 72 -1.79 -8.68 -8.18
CA LYS A 72 -2.86 -7.94 -7.48
C LYS A 72 -2.95 -8.35 -6.01
N LEU A 73 -2.86 -9.64 -5.72
CA LEU A 73 -2.90 -10.16 -4.35
C LEU A 73 -1.71 -9.67 -3.52
N THR A 74 -0.53 -9.59 -4.13
CA THR A 74 0.68 -9.10 -3.46
C THR A 74 0.54 -7.61 -3.14
N ILE A 75 0.09 -6.81 -4.10
CA ILE A 75 -0.19 -5.38 -3.90
C ILE A 75 -1.22 -5.18 -2.78
N ALA A 76 -2.34 -5.90 -2.82
CA ALA A 76 -3.37 -5.80 -1.78
C ALA A 76 -2.84 -6.18 -0.38
N LYS A 77 -1.95 -7.19 -0.29
CA LYS A 77 -1.30 -7.53 0.98
C LYS A 77 -0.38 -6.43 1.47
N ASP A 78 0.42 -5.83 0.58
CA ASP A 78 1.31 -4.74 0.93
C ASP A 78 0.54 -3.50 1.38
N GLU A 79 -0.58 -3.18 0.73
CA GLU A 79 -1.51 -2.12 1.15
C GLU A 79 -2.07 -2.37 2.54
N VAL A 80 -2.54 -3.60 2.81
CA VAL A 80 -3.07 -3.98 4.13
C VAL A 80 -1.97 -3.91 5.20
N ILE A 81 -0.76 -4.38 4.91
CA ILE A 81 0.38 -4.28 5.83
C ILE A 81 0.73 -2.81 6.09
N SER A 82 0.72 -1.98 5.05
CA SER A 82 0.96 -0.53 5.18
C SER A 82 -0.11 0.14 6.03
N ALA A 83 -1.39 -0.21 5.82
CA ALA A 83 -2.50 0.27 6.63
C ALA A 83 -2.31 -0.11 8.10
N TYR A 84 -2.01 -1.39 8.40
CA TYR A 84 -1.74 -1.83 9.77
C TYR A 84 -0.52 -1.17 10.40
N LYS A 85 0.54 -0.90 9.63
CA LYS A 85 1.70 -0.15 10.13
C LYS A 85 1.32 1.28 10.48
N SER A 86 0.57 1.95 9.61
CA SER A 86 0.10 3.32 9.85
C SER A 86 -0.83 3.42 11.06
N GLU A 87 -1.72 2.44 11.23
CA GLU A 87 -2.61 2.36 12.40
C GLU A 87 -1.81 2.13 13.69
N ASN A 88 -0.86 1.20 13.67
CA ASN A 88 0.01 0.97 14.83
C ASN A 88 0.82 2.22 15.21
N GLU A 89 1.33 2.96 14.23
CA GLU A 89 2.02 4.22 14.47
C GLU A 89 1.08 5.28 15.04
N PHE A 90 -0.12 5.41 14.49
CA PHE A 90 -1.16 6.28 15.02
C PHE A 90 -1.52 5.96 16.47
N LEU A 91 -1.72 4.67 16.79
CA LEU A 91 -2.00 4.21 18.15
C LEU A 91 -0.83 4.53 19.09
N LYS A 92 0.41 4.28 18.65
CA LYS A 92 1.61 4.60 19.44
C LYS A 92 1.72 6.10 19.73
N ASN A 93 1.48 6.95 18.74
CA ASN A 93 1.50 8.39 18.89
C ASN A 93 0.37 8.88 19.81
N THR A 94 -0.82 8.30 19.69
CA THR A 94 -1.96 8.59 20.57
C THR A 94 -1.64 8.24 22.02
N ILE A 95 -1.06 7.06 22.27
CA ILE A 95 -0.65 6.64 23.61
C ILE A 95 0.41 7.59 24.18
N ALA A 96 1.43 7.95 23.38
CA ALA A 96 2.46 8.89 23.82
C ALA A 96 1.87 10.26 24.19
N SER A 97 0.94 10.76 23.37
CA SER A 97 0.22 12.01 23.65
C SER A 97 -0.60 11.91 24.95
N MET A 98 -1.33 10.82 25.16
CA MET A 98 -2.11 10.61 26.39
C MET A 98 -1.22 10.53 27.63
N GLN A 99 -0.04 9.90 27.52
CA GLN A 99 0.93 9.83 28.61
C GLN A 99 1.46 11.21 29.00
N GLU A 100 1.73 12.07 28.02
CA GLU A 100 2.17 13.43 28.28
C GLU A 100 1.07 14.26 28.95
N THR A 101 -0.18 14.17 28.47
CA THR A 101 -1.32 14.82 29.12
C THR A 101 -1.49 14.31 30.56
N TYR A 102 -1.41 13.01 30.79
CA TYR A 102 -1.50 12.42 32.13
C TYR A 102 -0.41 12.93 33.07
N LYS A 103 0.82 13.10 32.57
CA LYS A 103 1.92 13.66 33.35
C LYS A 103 1.66 15.12 33.73
N GLN A 104 1.13 15.92 32.80
CA GLN A 104 0.75 17.31 33.06
C GLN A 104 -0.37 17.40 34.08
N GLU A 105 -1.40 16.55 33.97
CA GLU A 105 -2.48 16.47 34.94
C GLU A 105 -1.96 16.08 36.33
N LYS A 106 -1.03 15.13 36.43
CA LYS A 106 -0.40 14.77 37.70
C LYS A 106 0.33 15.96 38.34
N GLN A 107 1.03 16.75 37.55
CA GLN A 107 1.69 17.97 38.03
C GLN A 107 0.67 19.01 38.49
N LEU A 108 -0.43 19.18 37.76
CA LEU A 108 -1.51 20.09 38.13
C LEU A 108 -2.18 19.67 39.45
N ILE A 109 -2.45 18.37 39.63
CA ILE A 109 -3.01 17.84 40.88
C ILE A 109 -2.08 18.14 42.06
N GLU A 110 -0.77 17.96 41.88
CA GLU A 110 0.21 18.25 42.93
C GLU A 110 0.24 19.74 43.27
N PHE A 111 0.19 20.61 42.26
CA PHE A 111 0.09 22.05 42.45
C PHE A 111 -1.18 22.44 43.23
N LEU A 112 -2.34 21.91 42.83
CA LEU A 112 -3.61 22.17 43.52
C LEU A 112 -3.60 21.66 44.97
N ARG A 113 -2.94 20.54 45.24
CA ARG A 113 -2.77 20.03 46.62
C ARG A 113 -1.95 21.00 47.47
N GLN A 114 -0.87 21.55 46.93
CA GLN A 114 -0.05 22.55 47.63
C GLN A 114 -0.84 23.84 47.89
N GLU A 115 -1.62 24.30 46.92
CA GLU A 115 -2.45 25.49 47.08
C GLU A 115 -3.57 25.29 48.12
N LEU A 116 -4.21 24.11 48.12
CA LEU A 116 -5.18 23.73 49.15
C LEU A 116 -4.57 23.70 50.55
N GLU A 117 -3.35 23.17 50.69
CA GLU A 117 -2.67 23.13 51.99
C GLU A 117 -2.33 24.54 52.49
N LYS A 118 -1.79 25.39 51.62
CA LYS A 118 -1.55 26.80 51.94
C LYS A 118 -2.83 27.52 52.38
N ASN A 119 -3.93 27.31 51.66
CA ASN A 119 -5.22 27.90 52.01
C ASN A 119 -5.74 27.39 53.36
N ARG A 120 -5.50 26.12 53.70
CA ARG A 120 -5.83 25.58 55.04
C ARG A 120 -5.02 26.26 56.13
N GLU A 121 -3.72 26.40 55.94
CA GLU A 121 -2.84 27.10 56.89
C GLU A 121 -3.28 28.55 57.11
N GLU A 122 -3.65 29.26 56.03
CA GLU A 122 -4.16 30.63 56.10
C GLU A 122 -5.48 30.71 56.88
N ILE A 123 -6.41 29.78 56.63
CA ILE A 123 -7.68 29.69 57.38
C ILE A 123 -7.42 29.43 58.87
N GLU A 124 -6.49 28.53 59.21
CA GLU A 124 -6.14 28.27 60.60
C GLU A 124 -5.48 29.48 61.27
N ALA A 125 -4.62 30.20 60.56
CA ALA A 125 -4.04 31.45 61.02
C ALA A 125 -5.13 32.52 61.28
N MET A 126 -6.10 32.65 60.37
CA MET A 126 -7.25 33.54 60.53
C MET A 126 -8.11 33.16 61.73
N LYS A 127 -8.44 31.87 61.90
CA LYS A 127 -9.18 31.37 63.07
C LYS A 127 -8.44 31.66 64.38
N ARG A 128 -7.11 31.48 64.41
CA ARG A 128 -6.27 31.84 65.57
C ARG A 128 -6.31 33.35 65.86
N LYS A 129 -6.14 34.19 64.84
CA LYS A 129 -6.23 35.66 64.98
C LYS A 129 -7.61 36.09 65.50
N TYR A 130 -8.68 35.52 64.96
CA TYR A 130 -10.05 35.82 65.39
C TYR A 130 -10.28 35.48 66.86
N ARG A 131 -9.87 34.28 67.30
CA ARG A 131 -9.96 33.89 68.73
C ARG A 131 -9.22 34.86 69.64
N LEU A 132 -7.99 35.23 69.29
CA LEU A 132 -7.20 36.19 70.08
C LEU A 132 -7.86 37.58 70.16
N MET A 133 -8.46 38.05 69.07
CA MET A 133 -9.19 39.32 69.08
C MET A 133 -10.44 39.24 69.94
N TRP A 134 -11.20 38.14 69.83
CA TRP A 134 -12.39 37.91 70.63
C TRP A 134 -12.08 37.87 72.14
N ASP A 135 -11.02 37.16 72.55
CA ASP A 135 -10.59 37.08 73.95
C ASP A 135 -10.17 38.45 74.52
N LYS A 136 -9.63 39.34 73.68
CA LYS A 136 -9.31 40.72 74.08
C LYS A 136 -10.57 41.55 74.27
N VAL A 137 -11.55 41.41 73.38
CA VAL A 137 -12.84 42.12 73.48
C VAL A 137 -13.59 41.69 74.75
N SER A 138 -13.69 40.39 75.03
CA SER A 138 -14.40 39.90 76.22
C SER A 138 -13.74 40.36 77.53
N LYS A 139 -12.40 40.38 77.59
CA LYS A 139 -11.66 40.91 78.75
C LYS A 139 -11.91 42.40 78.97
N ASN A 140 -11.95 43.20 77.91
CA ASN A 140 -12.25 44.62 78.03
C ASN A 140 -13.69 44.90 78.46
N GLU A 141 -14.66 44.09 78.04
CA GLU A 141 -16.04 44.20 78.51
C GLU A 141 -16.18 43.81 79.98
N SER A 142 -15.46 42.78 80.44
CA SER A 142 -15.47 42.36 81.85
C SER A 142 -14.74 43.30 82.82
N SER A 143 -13.97 44.26 82.29
CA SER A 143 -13.17 45.21 83.08
C SER A 143 -13.80 46.62 83.15
N LYS A 144 -14.99 46.81 82.59
CA LYS A 144 -15.84 48.00 82.75
C LYS A 144 -16.91 47.74 83.81
#